data_AF-A0A2S4VBD1-F1
#
_entry.id   AF-A0A2S4VBD1-F1
#
_cell.length_a   1.000
_cell.length_b   1.000
_cell.length_c   1.000
_cell.angle_alpha   90.00
_cell.angle_beta   90.00
_cell.angle_gamma   90.00
#
_symmetry.space_group_name_H-M   'P 1'
#
loop_
_entity.id
_entity.type
_entity.pdbx_description
1 polymer ?
#
loop_
_entity_poly.entity_id
_entity_poly.type
_entity_poly.pdbx_seq_one_letter_code
_entity_poly.pdbx_strand_id
1 'polypeptide(L)'
;MEEETVVTPKKTEHVKHCSKDTNTVQEDDQLGYEIPDDILVFYDQRPDGGLESLGKRLIGFEAEDNRLRANAPNFKLRFLVVFYTLGDLICRHQLLPSYFIKEIEIFNTPTLLKMIQYHVDLLFAQGKKRFFDRSDSVIPQLDFLSNSPNFKHFHRSIKALPVEDHRSVVYLVLTTIMKQAPWFESAGDGGRHIGSTAFHQICETLTESSFLEEADIISSLTSNQHRIDVLRDAENLPIIKMMGAVVRFLHHPAKRCTNKTRVEFQVVYYVADFLNKYYRPLFEAVMIRENWNLTLFRDQMNYLGAYLQLFRNRSDDTNHLAQSQLESFLNLPEPNNIFRSTPLIKWMKDVATSTFDHKLTLDYHLLDKSPPFTLWMGQSCCYCSFPYRKCPPSCQAAKQSWL
;
A
#
# COMPACT_ATOMS: atom_id res chain seq x y z
N MET A 1 -75.40 -15.90 55.83
CA MET A 1 -74.86 -14.73 55.13
C MET A 1 -73.97 -15.25 54.04
N GLU A 2 -74.31 -14.88 52.81
CA GLU A 2 -73.41 -14.78 51.66
C GLU A 2 -72.14 -13.95 52.04
N GLU A 3 -71.05 -13.90 51.27
CA GLU A 3 -70.99 -13.91 49.80
C GLU A 3 -69.60 -14.29 49.27
N GLU A 4 -69.60 -14.91 48.08
CA GLU A 4 -68.60 -14.98 47.01
C GLU A 4 -67.10 -14.68 47.28
N THR A 5 -66.20 -15.52 46.76
CA THR A 5 -65.66 -15.23 45.42
C THR A 5 -65.27 -16.47 44.59
N VAL A 6 -65.83 -16.54 43.37
CA VAL A 6 -65.50 -17.43 42.24
C VAL A 6 -65.04 -16.49 41.09
N VAL A 7 -64.26 -16.81 40.04
CA VAL A 7 -63.83 -18.02 39.31
C VAL A 7 -62.34 -17.75 38.92
N THR A 8 -61.33 -18.64 38.99
CA THR A 8 -61.03 -19.86 38.19
C THR A 8 -61.34 -19.78 36.67
N PRO A 9 -60.81 -20.67 35.80
CA PRO A 9 -59.41 -21.15 35.68
C PRO A 9 -58.94 -21.39 34.19
N LYS A 10 -57.74 -21.99 34.02
CA LYS A 10 -57.30 -22.79 32.85
C LYS A 10 -57.03 -21.99 31.55
N LYS A 11 -56.23 -22.41 30.57
CA LYS A 11 -55.55 -23.68 30.15
C LYS A 11 -54.41 -23.23 29.16
N THR A 12 -53.41 -23.96 28.66
CA THR A 12 -53.19 -25.40 28.40
C THR A 12 -51.69 -25.63 28.19
N GLU A 13 -51.19 -26.84 28.35
CA GLU A 13 -49.89 -27.26 27.79
C GLU A 13 -49.93 -27.32 26.26
N HIS A 14 -48.78 -27.08 25.61
CA HIS A 14 -48.43 -27.83 24.40
C HIS A 14 -46.91 -27.96 24.25
N VAL A 15 -46.40 -29.15 24.58
CA VAL A 15 -45.10 -29.63 24.10
C VAL A 15 -45.26 -30.10 22.66
N LYS A 16 -44.33 -29.74 21.76
CA LYS A 16 -44.05 -30.50 20.54
C LYS A 16 -42.62 -30.29 20.05
N HIS A 17 -42.00 -31.38 19.59
CA HIS A 17 -40.70 -31.40 18.94
C HIS A 17 -40.67 -30.57 17.65
N CYS A 18 -39.50 -30.00 17.39
CA CYS A 18 -38.80 -30.00 16.09
C CYS A 18 -37.32 -29.80 16.44
N SER A 19 -36.31 -30.33 15.77
CA SER A 19 -36.09 -31.38 14.76
C SER A 19 -34.57 -31.29 14.57
N LYS A 20 -33.86 -32.42 14.45
CA LYS A 20 -32.46 -32.35 14.00
C LYS A 20 -32.49 -32.21 12.48
N ASP A 21 -32.20 -31.01 11.99
CA ASP A 21 -31.89 -30.81 10.58
C ASP A 21 -30.43 -30.35 10.45
N THR A 22 -29.58 -31.35 10.27
CA THR A 22 -28.23 -31.19 9.73
C THR A 22 -28.32 -30.57 8.34
N ASN A 23 -27.72 -29.39 8.14
CA ASN A 23 -27.26 -28.98 6.82
C ASN A 23 -26.06 -28.03 6.95
N THR A 24 -24.90 -28.57 6.57
CA THR A 24 -23.78 -27.87 5.91
C THR A 24 -23.50 -26.42 6.36
N VAL A 25 -22.66 -26.29 7.40
CA VAL A 25 -21.61 -25.27 7.33
C VAL A 25 -20.76 -25.64 6.12
N GLN A 26 -20.57 -24.72 5.17
CA GLN A 26 -19.57 -24.92 4.13
C GLN A 26 -18.19 -24.80 4.78
N GLU A 27 -17.57 -25.97 4.98
CA GLU A 27 -16.13 -26.08 5.22
C GLU A 27 -15.40 -25.61 3.96
N ASP A 28 -15.07 -24.31 3.91
CA ASP A 28 -14.18 -23.73 2.91
C ASP A 28 -12.74 -24.07 3.31
N ASP A 29 -12.41 -25.36 3.22
CA ASP A 29 -11.23 -25.98 3.80
C ASP A 29 -10.11 -26.15 2.75
N GLN A 30 -8.86 -26.16 3.23
CA GLN A 30 -7.64 -26.48 2.47
C GLN A 30 -7.13 -25.44 1.46
N LEU A 31 -6.84 -24.23 1.94
CA LEU A 31 -5.54 -23.62 1.58
C LEU A 31 -4.44 -24.31 2.40
N GLY A 32 -3.88 -25.38 1.84
CA GLY A 32 -2.78 -26.13 2.44
C GLY A 32 -1.54 -25.25 2.58
N TYR A 33 -1.25 -24.80 3.80
CA TYR A 33 -0.03 -24.07 4.13
C TYR A 33 1.14 -25.05 4.23
N GLU A 34 1.77 -25.40 3.11
CA GLU A 34 3.05 -26.11 3.11
C GLU A 34 4.12 -25.24 3.78
N ILE A 35 4.58 -25.64 4.96
CA ILE A 35 5.78 -25.07 5.58
C ILE A 35 6.97 -25.57 4.76
N PRO A 36 7.78 -24.69 4.14
CA PRO A 36 8.92 -25.12 3.34
C PRO A 36 9.91 -26.00 4.13
N ASP A 37 10.39 -27.08 3.52
CA ASP A 37 11.33 -28.03 4.15
C ASP A 37 12.59 -27.35 4.73
N ASP A 38 13.05 -26.27 4.09
CA ASP A 38 14.19 -25.46 4.55
C ASP A 38 13.94 -24.73 5.88
N ILE A 39 12.69 -24.64 6.35
CA ILE A 39 12.30 -24.13 7.67
C ILE A 39 12.14 -25.27 8.68
N LEU A 40 11.60 -26.43 8.27
CA LEU A 40 11.45 -27.60 9.14
C LEU A 40 12.80 -28.10 9.70
N VAL A 41 13.86 -28.07 8.86
CA VAL A 41 15.24 -28.42 9.28
C VAL A 41 15.77 -27.57 10.44
N PHE A 42 15.29 -26.33 10.63
CA PHE A 42 15.65 -25.51 11.79
C PHE A 42 14.84 -25.81 13.05
N TYR A 43 13.65 -26.41 12.91
CA TYR A 43 12.79 -26.79 14.02
C TYR A 43 13.31 -28.08 14.69
N ASP A 44 13.71 -29.08 13.89
CA ASP A 44 14.25 -30.36 14.38
C ASP A 44 15.60 -30.24 15.12
N GLN A 45 16.35 -29.15 14.91
CA GLN A 45 17.69 -28.99 15.49
C GLN A 45 17.72 -28.44 16.92
N ARG A 46 16.59 -28.03 17.53
CA ARG A 46 16.54 -27.58 18.93
C ARG A 46 15.20 -27.89 19.63
N PRO A 47 15.14 -28.85 20.57
CA PRO A 47 13.90 -29.19 21.28
C PRO A 47 13.39 -28.07 22.23
N ASP A 48 14.25 -27.13 22.63
CA ASP A 48 13.89 -26.02 23.55
C ASP A 48 13.43 -24.74 22.82
N GLY A 49 13.29 -24.79 21.49
CA GLY A 49 13.13 -23.62 20.61
C GLY A 49 11.70 -23.06 20.53
N GLY A 50 11.16 -22.50 21.62
CA GLY A 50 9.84 -21.86 21.62
C GLY A 50 9.71 -20.65 20.67
N LEU A 51 8.47 -20.15 20.50
CA LEU A 51 8.13 -19.02 19.61
C LEU A 51 9.02 -17.77 19.84
N GLU A 52 9.41 -17.51 21.09
CA GLU A 52 10.33 -16.44 21.48
C GLU A 52 11.75 -16.61 20.89
N SER A 53 12.27 -17.85 20.84
CA SER A 53 13.56 -18.18 20.22
C SER A 53 13.54 -17.87 18.72
N LEU A 54 12.46 -18.25 18.04
CA LEU A 54 12.26 -17.98 16.62
C LEU A 54 12.08 -16.48 16.34
N GLY A 55 11.39 -15.75 17.22
CA GLY A 55 11.27 -14.29 17.17
C GLY A 55 12.62 -13.58 17.30
N LYS A 56 13.41 -13.95 18.33
CA LYS A 56 14.78 -13.45 18.52
C LYS A 56 15.69 -13.78 17.33
N ARG A 57 15.50 -14.95 16.69
CA ARG A 57 16.26 -15.32 15.48
C ARG A 57 15.92 -14.43 14.28
N LEU A 58 14.64 -14.10 14.09
CA LEU A 58 14.20 -13.17 13.04
C LEU A 58 14.72 -11.74 13.27
N ILE A 59 14.66 -11.25 14.51
CA ILE A 59 15.27 -9.96 14.90
C ILE A 59 16.79 -9.98 14.63
N GLY A 60 17.48 -11.08 14.96
CA GLY A 60 18.90 -11.27 14.66
C GLY A 60 19.22 -11.27 13.16
N PHE A 61 18.32 -11.76 12.29
CA PHE A 61 18.53 -11.73 10.83
C PHE A 61 18.53 -10.31 10.24
N GLU A 62 17.89 -9.35 10.88
CA GLU A 62 17.98 -7.94 10.49
C GLU A 62 19.33 -7.34 10.90
N ALA A 63 19.82 -7.65 12.11
CA ALA A 63 21.11 -7.16 12.60
C ALA A 63 22.32 -7.82 11.92
N GLU A 64 22.19 -9.07 11.45
CA GLU A 64 23.23 -9.78 10.70
C GLU A 64 23.32 -9.28 9.23
N ASP A 65 24.34 -8.45 8.92
CA ASP A 65 24.69 -8.00 7.55
C ASP A 65 25.31 -9.11 6.67
N ASN A 66 24.61 -10.23 6.59
CA ASN A 66 24.95 -11.40 5.78
C ASN A 66 24.45 -11.24 4.32
N ARG A 67 24.77 -10.09 3.68
CA ARG A 67 24.51 -9.80 2.25
C ARG A 67 25.23 -10.76 1.28
N LEU A 68 26.14 -11.60 1.78
CA LEU A 68 27.09 -12.40 0.99
C LEU A 68 26.58 -13.77 0.51
N ARG A 69 25.43 -14.28 0.98
CA ARG A 69 24.85 -15.53 0.47
C ARG A 69 23.74 -15.22 -0.55
N ALA A 70 23.90 -15.68 -1.79
CA ALA A 70 23.00 -15.35 -2.91
C ALA A 70 21.50 -15.68 -2.67
N ASN A 71 21.20 -16.68 -1.83
CA ASN A 71 19.82 -17.07 -1.47
C ASN A 71 19.33 -16.50 -0.13
N ALA A 72 20.17 -15.79 0.64
CA ALA A 72 19.79 -15.29 1.96
C ALA A 72 18.57 -14.35 1.96
N PRO A 73 18.35 -13.45 0.98
CA PRO A 73 17.15 -12.63 0.95
C PRO A 73 15.86 -13.45 0.80
N ASN A 74 15.85 -14.47 -0.07
CA ASN A 74 14.70 -15.35 -0.26
C ASN A 74 14.36 -16.13 1.01
N PHE A 75 15.38 -16.70 1.67
CA PHE A 75 15.21 -17.44 2.92
C PHE A 75 14.71 -16.53 4.06
N LYS A 76 15.38 -15.39 4.27
CA LYS A 76 15.01 -14.39 5.31
C LYS A 76 13.58 -13.88 5.11
N LEU A 77 13.17 -13.63 3.85
CA LEU A 77 11.80 -13.22 3.50
C LEU A 77 10.76 -14.32 3.80
N ARG A 78 11.03 -15.57 3.40
CA ARG A 78 10.16 -16.71 3.72
C ARG A 78 10.00 -16.92 5.22
N PHE A 79 11.12 -16.86 5.97
CA PHE A 79 11.11 -17.01 7.43
C PHE A 79 10.24 -15.93 8.09
N LEU A 80 10.37 -14.67 7.66
CA LEU A 80 9.53 -13.55 8.13
C LEU A 80 8.05 -13.80 7.85
N VAL A 81 7.70 -14.18 6.61
CA VAL A 81 6.31 -14.43 6.20
C VAL A 81 5.70 -15.58 7.01
N VAL A 82 6.42 -16.70 7.17
CA VAL A 82 5.96 -17.85 7.96
C VAL A 82 5.78 -17.48 9.43
N PHE A 83 6.74 -16.77 10.03
CA PHE A 83 6.65 -16.37 11.44
C PHE A 83 5.44 -15.48 11.71
N TYR A 84 5.21 -14.46 10.89
CA TYR A 84 4.05 -13.57 11.04
C TYR A 84 2.73 -14.30 10.76
N THR A 85 2.69 -15.20 9.77
CA THR A 85 1.51 -16.05 9.49
C THR A 85 1.18 -16.96 10.67
N LEU A 86 2.19 -17.56 11.32
CA LEU A 86 2.01 -18.34 12.54
C LEU A 86 1.43 -17.49 13.68
N GLY A 87 1.91 -16.25 13.84
CA GLY A 87 1.35 -15.27 14.77
C GLY A 87 -0.14 -15.01 14.54
N ASP A 88 -0.55 -14.87 13.29
CA ASP A 88 -1.94 -14.67 12.90
C ASP A 88 -2.81 -15.91 13.18
N LEU A 89 -2.30 -17.12 12.93
CA LEU A 89 -2.98 -18.38 13.26
C LEU A 89 -3.17 -18.54 14.78
N ILE A 90 -2.12 -18.28 15.57
CA ILE A 90 -2.17 -18.29 17.04
C ILE A 90 -3.27 -17.37 17.55
N CYS A 91 -3.36 -16.14 17.02
CA CYS A 91 -4.37 -15.17 17.44
C CYS A 91 -5.78 -15.57 16.98
N ARG A 92 -5.94 -16.01 15.72
CA ARG A 92 -7.24 -16.38 15.14
C ARG A 92 -7.88 -17.56 15.85
N HIS A 93 -7.08 -18.58 16.16
CA HIS A 93 -7.55 -19.82 16.80
C HIS A 93 -7.36 -19.81 18.33
N GLN A 94 -6.97 -18.66 18.91
CA GLN A 94 -6.79 -18.46 20.35
C GLN A 94 -5.86 -19.51 21.00
N LEU A 95 -4.82 -19.94 20.26
CA LEU A 95 -3.92 -21.02 20.66
C LEU A 95 -3.05 -20.66 21.87
N LEU A 96 -2.90 -19.37 22.16
CA LEU A 96 -2.20 -18.84 23.33
C LEU A 96 -3.05 -17.76 24.02
N PRO A 97 -2.93 -17.60 25.36
CA PRO A 97 -3.62 -16.54 26.08
C PRO A 97 -3.27 -15.14 25.58
N SER A 98 -4.24 -14.21 25.63
CA SER A 98 -4.07 -12.85 25.12
C SER A 98 -3.04 -12.01 25.88
N TYR A 99 -2.73 -12.33 27.14
CA TYR A 99 -1.63 -11.70 27.88
C TYR A 99 -0.27 -12.12 27.30
N PHE A 100 -0.08 -13.42 27.07
CA PHE A 100 1.17 -13.97 26.52
C PHE A 100 1.46 -13.43 25.11
N ILE A 101 0.42 -13.28 24.28
CA ILE A 101 0.56 -12.72 22.93
C ILE A 101 1.09 -11.26 22.96
N LYS A 102 0.75 -10.47 23.99
CA LYS A 102 1.24 -9.10 24.17
C LYS A 102 2.70 -9.01 24.64
N GLU A 103 3.24 -10.10 25.19
CA GLU A 103 4.64 -10.16 25.65
C GLU A 103 5.61 -10.53 24.51
N ILE A 104 5.09 -11.00 23.37
CA ILE A 104 5.90 -11.36 22.21
C ILE A 104 6.42 -10.09 21.51
N GLU A 105 7.70 -9.79 21.73
CA GLU A 105 8.42 -8.60 21.25
C GLU A 105 8.12 -8.19 19.80
N ILE A 106 7.96 -9.15 18.89
CA ILE A 106 7.76 -8.94 17.45
C ILE A 106 6.37 -8.38 17.07
N PHE A 107 5.40 -8.43 17.99
CA PHE A 107 4.08 -7.82 17.81
C PHE A 107 3.98 -6.42 18.43
N ASN A 108 5.02 -5.96 19.14
CA ASN A 108 5.09 -4.60 19.67
C ASN A 108 5.38 -3.59 18.54
N THR A 109 4.78 -2.39 18.60
CA THR A 109 4.87 -1.38 17.54
C THR A 109 6.30 -1.12 17.01
N PRO A 110 7.33 -0.90 17.84
CA PRO A 110 8.68 -0.60 17.33
C PRO A 110 9.27 -1.76 16.52
N THR A 111 9.09 -2.99 16.99
CA THR A 111 9.57 -4.19 16.32
C THR A 111 8.78 -4.49 15.06
N LEU A 112 7.45 -4.28 15.08
CA LEU A 112 6.60 -4.42 13.90
C LEU A 112 7.03 -3.46 12.78
N LEU A 113 7.24 -2.18 13.10
CA LEU A 113 7.75 -1.18 12.15
C LEU A 113 9.10 -1.64 11.57
N LYS A 114 10.02 -2.06 12.43
CA LYS A 114 11.33 -2.59 12.04
C LYS A 114 11.22 -3.80 11.10
N MET A 115 10.30 -4.74 11.35
CA MET A 115 10.06 -5.89 10.48
C MET A 115 9.36 -5.53 9.17
N ILE A 116 8.49 -4.52 9.16
CA ILE A 116 7.88 -3.96 7.95
C ILE A 116 8.97 -3.36 7.05
N GLN A 117 9.85 -2.52 7.60
CA GLN A 117 11.01 -1.99 6.86
C GLN A 117 11.88 -3.12 6.31
N TYR A 118 12.25 -4.07 7.16
CA TYR A 118 13.11 -5.19 6.78
C TYR A 118 12.49 -6.08 5.67
N HIS A 119 11.17 -6.27 5.68
CA HIS A 119 10.47 -6.94 4.59
C HIS A 119 10.63 -6.17 3.25
N VAL A 120 10.48 -4.85 3.25
CA VAL A 120 10.68 -4.02 2.05
C VAL A 120 12.13 -4.09 1.57
N ASP A 121 13.09 -4.02 2.49
CA ASP A 121 14.53 -4.18 2.18
C ASP A 121 14.84 -5.53 1.53
N LEU A 122 14.20 -6.61 2.00
CA LEU A 122 14.33 -7.94 1.41
C LEU A 122 13.72 -8.04 0.00
N LEU A 123 12.57 -7.39 -0.24
CA LEU A 123 11.99 -7.27 -1.59
C LEU A 123 12.92 -6.51 -2.55
N PHE A 124 13.60 -5.46 -2.08
CA PHE A 124 14.64 -4.78 -2.87
C PHE A 124 15.88 -5.64 -3.08
N ALA A 125 16.34 -6.40 -2.08
CA ALA A 125 17.49 -7.30 -2.24
C ALA A 125 17.20 -8.43 -3.25
N GLN A 126 15.97 -8.94 -3.28
CA GLN A 126 15.51 -9.95 -4.23
C GLN A 126 15.26 -9.38 -5.64
N GLY A 127 14.54 -8.26 -5.74
CA GLY A 127 14.12 -7.66 -7.02
C GLY A 127 15.16 -6.76 -7.67
N LYS A 128 16.04 -6.12 -6.89
CA LYS A 128 17.01 -5.11 -7.32
C LYS A 128 16.33 -4.06 -8.21
N LYS A 129 16.93 -3.73 -9.37
CA LYS A 129 16.37 -2.81 -10.38
C LYS A 129 14.98 -3.16 -10.90
N ARG A 130 14.52 -4.41 -10.68
CA ARG A 130 13.22 -4.91 -11.16
C ARG A 130 12.08 -4.78 -10.12
N PHE A 131 12.34 -4.23 -8.93
CA PHE A 131 11.33 -4.10 -7.85
C PHE A 131 9.97 -3.56 -8.33
N PHE A 132 9.96 -2.53 -9.18
CA PHE A 132 8.75 -1.91 -9.72
C PHE A 132 8.03 -2.75 -10.80
N ASP A 133 8.72 -3.69 -11.44
CA ASP A 133 8.17 -4.56 -12.49
C ASP A 133 7.84 -5.97 -11.96
N ARG A 134 7.86 -6.18 -10.64
CA ARG A 134 7.47 -7.43 -9.96
C ARG A 134 6.00 -7.41 -9.51
N SER A 135 5.40 -8.60 -9.46
CA SER A 135 4.04 -8.83 -8.96
C SER A 135 3.94 -8.83 -7.44
N ASP A 136 4.99 -9.27 -6.74
CA ASP A 136 5.11 -9.31 -5.27
C ASP A 136 5.66 -8.01 -4.65
N SER A 137 5.66 -6.91 -5.43
CA SER A 137 6.03 -5.59 -4.95
C SER A 137 5.00 -5.02 -3.96
N VAL A 138 5.35 -3.94 -3.27
CA VAL A 138 4.53 -3.28 -2.24
C VAL A 138 4.19 -1.85 -2.65
N ILE A 139 2.98 -1.38 -2.30
CA ILE A 139 2.54 0.00 -2.49
C ILE A 139 2.47 0.72 -1.13
N PRO A 140 3.07 1.92 -0.99
CA PRO A 140 3.06 2.69 0.26
C PRO A 140 1.72 3.42 0.48
N GLN A 141 0.63 2.67 0.65
CA GLN A 141 -0.68 3.18 1.05
C GLN A 141 -1.29 2.25 2.10
N LEU A 142 -1.86 2.82 3.17
CA LEU A 142 -2.40 2.04 4.30
C LEU A 142 -3.38 0.95 3.85
N ASP A 143 -4.27 1.29 2.92
CA ASP A 143 -5.33 0.42 2.43
C ASP A 143 -4.75 -0.79 1.66
N PHE A 144 -3.60 -0.62 0.99
CA PHE A 144 -2.85 -1.73 0.39
C PHE A 144 -2.12 -2.54 1.48
N LEU A 145 -1.39 -1.89 2.38
CA LEU A 145 -0.62 -2.54 3.45
C LEU A 145 -1.50 -3.32 4.44
N SER A 146 -2.80 -2.99 4.52
CA SER A 146 -3.75 -3.62 5.44
C SER A 146 -4.64 -4.67 4.78
N ASN A 147 -4.69 -4.76 3.45
CA ASN A 147 -5.62 -5.64 2.73
C ASN A 147 -5.05 -6.38 1.49
N SER A 148 -3.87 -6.02 0.97
CA SER A 148 -3.28 -6.68 -0.21
C SER A 148 -2.78 -8.10 0.08
N PRO A 149 -3.03 -9.09 -0.79
CA PRO A 149 -2.44 -10.43 -0.67
C PRO A 149 -0.92 -10.42 -0.44
N ASN A 150 -0.18 -9.51 -1.09
CA ASN A 150 1.27 -9.37 -0.96
C ASN A 150 1.74 -8.99 0.47
N PHE A 151 0.86 -8.41 1.29
CA PHE A 151 1.16 -7.95 2.65
C PHE A 151 0.36 -8.71 3.72
N LYS A 152 -0.30 -9.82 3.34
CA LYS A 152 -1.26 -10.57 4.17
C LYS A 152 -0.77 -10.92 5.57
N HIS A 153 0.49 -11.31 5.69
CA HIS A 153 1.14 -11.68 6.96
C HIS A 153 1.24 -10.52 7.97
N PHE A 154 1.18 -9.26 7.54
CA PHE A 154 1.18 -8.10 8.45
C PHE A 154 -0.23 -7.55 8.75
N HIS A 155 -1.29 -8.03 8.09
CA HIS A 155 -2.62 -7.41 8.15
C HIS A 155 -3.17 -7.28 9.57
N ARG A 156 -3.11 -8.35 10.39
CA ARG A 156 -3.57 -8.30 11.79
C ARG A 156 -2.78 -7.27 12.59
N SER A 157 -1.45 -7.33 12.50
CA SER A 157 -0.54 -6.47 13.27
C SER A 157 -0.74 -5.00 12.93
N ILE A 158 -0.89 -4.65 11.65
CA ILE A 158 -1.16 -3.27 11.21
C ILE A 158 -2.57 -2.81 11.64
N LYS A 159 -3.59 -3.65 11.49
CA LYS A 159 -4.97 -3.34 11.92
C LYS A 159 -5.12 -3.22 13.45
N ALA A 160 -4.19 -3.80 14.22
CA ALA A 160 -4.14 -3.69 15.68
C ALA A 160 -3.36 -2.47 16.19
N LEU A 161 -2.69 -1.71 15.31
CA LEU A 161 -2.01 -0.48 15.69
C LEU A 161 -3.00 0.64 16.05
N PRO A 162 -2.63 1.56 16.97
CA PRO A 162 -3.26 2.87 17.11
C PRO A 162 -3.32 3.61 15.77
N VAL A 163 -4.34 4.45 15.57
CA VAL A 163 -4.58 5.15 14.28
C VAL A 163 -3.43 6.12 13.97
N GLU A 164 -2.89 6.76 15.00
CA GLU A 164 -1.71 7.62 14.98
C GLU A 164 -0.45 6.90 14.44
N ASP A 165 -0.29 5.60 14.71
CA ASP A 165 0.84 4.80 14.19
C ASP A 165 0.68 4.39 12.72
N HIS A 166 -0.53 4.45 12.15
CA HIS A 166 -0.75 4.17 10.72
C HIS A 166 0.02 5.16 9.82
N ARG A 167 0.22 6.40 10.28
CA ARG A 167 1.08 7.38 9.62
C ARG A 167 2.50 6.87 9.50
N SER A 168 3.06 6.38 10.61
CA SER A 168 4.42 5.87 10.72
C SER A 168 4.64 4.66 9.81
N VAL A 169 3.67 3.75 9.72
CA VAL A 169 3.71 2.60 8.79
C VAL A 169 3.83 3.05 7.33
N VAL A 170 2.95 3.97 6.88
CA VAL A 170 2.96 4.44 5.49
C VAL A 170 4.24 5.22 5.16
N TYR A 171 4.65 6.12 6.06
CA TYR A 171 5.88 6.90 5.92
C TYR A 171 7.12 5.99 5.82
N LEU A 172 7.19 4.95 6.66
CA LEU A 172 8.31 4.01 6.68
C LEU A 172 8.44 3.24 5.37
N VAL A 173 7.34 2.68 4.84
CA VAL A 173 7.36 1.96 3.55
C VAL A 173 7.73 2.93 2.41
N LEU A 174 7.16 4.13 2.39
CA LEU A 174 7.44 5.16 1.38
C LEU A 174 8.91 5.57 1.36
N THR A 175 9.47 5.90 2.53
CA THR A 175 10.88 6.34 2.65
C THR A 175 11.86 5.19 2.44
N THR A 176 11.51 3.95 2.80
CA THR A 176 12.34 2.78 2.49
C THR A 176 12.41 2.55 0.98
N ILE A 177 11.28 2.65 0.26
CA ILE A 177 11.27 2.61 -1.21
C ILE A 177 12.15 3.70 -1.81
N MET A 178 12.07 4.94 -1.29
CA MET A 178 12.90 6.05 -1.76
C MET A 178 14.39 5.87 -1.49
N LYS A 179 14.77 5.28 -0.34
CA LYS A 179 16.18 5.04 0.04
C LYS A 179 16.81 3.88 -0.73
N GLN A 180 16.07 2.81 -0.99
CA GLN A 180 16.60 1.58 -1.60
C GLN A 180 16.57 1.57 -3.13
N ALA A 181 15.67 2.32 -3.76
CA ALA A 181 15.51 2.28 -5.21
C ALA A 181 16.68 2.98 -5.95
N PRO A 182 17.20 2.39 -7.04
CA PRO A 182 18.40 2.88 -7.72
C PRO A 182 18.09 4.03 -8.70
N TRP A 183 17.51 5.13 -8.20
CA TRP A 183 17.10 6.30 -9.00
C TRP A 183 18.25 6.92 -9.82
N PHE A 184 19.47 6.79 -9.30
CA PHE A 184 20.67 7.50 -9.72
C PHE A 184 21.73 6.60 -10.39
N GLU A 185 21.48 5.29 -10.49
CA GLU A 185 22.39 4.40 -11.22
C GLU A 185 22.27 4.64 -12.73
N SER A 186 23.27 5.30 -13.30
CA SER A 186 23.43 5.44 -14.75
C SER A 186 23.30 4.09 -15.45
N ALA A 187 22.35 3.98 -16.37
CA ALA A 187 22.36 2.90 -17.35
C ALA A 187 23.65 3.03 -18.18
N GLY A 188 24.27 1.91 -18.56
CA GLY A 188 25.51 1.88 -19.36
C GLY A 188 25.37 2.42 -20.79
N ASP A 189 24.18 2.87 -21.18
CA ASP A 189 23.86 3.44 -22.48
C ASP A 189 24.17 4.95 -22.51
N GLY A 190 25.45 5.31 -22.66
CA GLY A 190 25.97 6.52 -23.33
C GLY A 190 25.33 7.91 -23.10
N GLY A 191 24.45 8.10 -22.11
CA GLY A 191 23.55 9.24 -22.01
C GLY A 191 23.41 9.75 -20.58
N ARG A 192 23.65 11.05 -20.39
CA ARG A 192 23.46 11.73 -19.10
C ARG A 192 21.97 11.75 -18.76
N HIS A 193 21.53 10.91 -17.82
CA HIS A 193 20.12 10.85 -17.39
C HIS A 193 19.95 11.14 -15.90
N ILE A 194 20.22 12.41 -15.58
CA ILE A 194 19.83 13.09 -14.34
C ILE A 194 18.36 12.76 -14.05
N GLY A 195 18.06 12.15 -12.89
CA GLY A 195 16.68 12.06 -12.40
C GLY A 195 16.12 13.45 -12.23
N SER A 196 14.83 13.66 -12.50
CA SER A 196 14.28 15.01 -12.54
C SER A 196 14.61 15.74 -11.22
N THR A 197 15.26 16.91 -11.28
CA THR A 197 15.87 17.52 -10.09
C THR A 197 14.86 17.76 -8.96
N ALA A 198 13.61 18.03 -9.32
CA ALA A 198 12.49 18.11 -8.38
C ALA A 198 12.19 16.76 -7.69
N PHE A 199 12.20 15.62 -8.40
CA PHE A 199 12.04 14.29 -7.79
C PHE A 199 13.17 14.00 -6.79
N HIS A 200 14.41 14.34 -7.13
CA HIS A 200 15.54 14.16 -6.25
C HIS A 200 15.38 14.94 -4.93
N GLN A 201 15.03 16.23 -5.03
CA GLN A 201 14.77 17.09 -3.86
C GLN A 201 13.59 16.59 -3.01
N ILE A 202 12.53 16.07 -3.64
CA ILE A 202 11.40 15.45 -2.93
C ILE A 202 11.87 14.23 -2.14
N CYS A 203 12.67 13.36 -2.76
CA CYS A 203 13.21 12.17 -2.09
C CYS A 203 14.17 12.55 -0.96
N GLU A 204 15.09 13.50 -1.15
CA GLU A 204 16.02 13.94 -0.09
C GLU A 204 15.25 14.45 1.13
N THR A 205 14.44 15.50 0.96
CA THR A 205 13.71 16.12 2.08
C THR A 205 12.71 15.18 2.77
N LEU A 206 12.05 14.27 2.03
CA LEU A 206 11.13 13.32 2.64
C LEU A 206 11.86 12.15 3.34
N THR A 207 13.14 11.92 3.07
CA THR A 207 13.89 10.80 3.66
C THR A 207 14.77 11.20 4.85
N GLU A 208 14.87 12.50 5.13
CA GLU A 208 15.47 13.09 6.34
C GLU A 208 14.81 12.53 7.61
N SER A 209 15.62 12.26 8.65
CA SER A 209 15.13 11.64 9.89
C SER A 209 14.22 12.54 10.72
N SER A 210 14.39 13.87 10.61
CA SER A 210 13.60 14.89 11.32
C SER A 210 12.29 15.26 10.61
N PHE A 211 12.05 14.80 9.38
CA PHE A 211 10.92 15.26 8.56
C PHE A 211 9.56 15.20 9.27
N LEU A 212 9.24 14.09 9.96
CA LEU A 212 7.95 13.96 10.68
C LEU A 212 7.85 14.93 11.86
N GLU A 213 8.94 15.12 12.61
CA GLU A 213 8.99 16.03 13.76
C GLU A 213 8.84 17.48 13.30
N GLU A 214 9.58 17.89 12.28
CA GLU A 214 9.47 19.24 11.68
C GLU A 214 8.08 19.47 11.07
N ALA A 215 7.53 18.50 10.35
CA ALA A 215 6.18 18.60 9.80
C ALA A 215 5.11 18.70 10.89
N ASP A 216 5.27 17.99 12.02
CA ASP A 216 4.37 18.07 13.18
C ASP A 216 4.46 19.43 13.88
N ILE A 217 5.68 19.95 14.09
CA ILE A 217 5.90 21.30 14.62
C ILE A 217 5.23 22.35 13.74
N ILE A 218 5.51 22.35 12.43
CA ILE A 218 4.94 23.32 11.49
C ILE A 218 3.40 23.19 11.41
N SER A 219 2.87 21.96 11.39
CA SER A 219 1.43 21.70 11.39
C SER A 219 0.74 22.22 12.66
N SER A 220 1.38 22.09 13.83
CA SER A 220 0.87 22.61 15.11
C SER A 220 0.82 24.13 15.13
N LEU A 221 1.87 24.82 14.66
CA LEU A 221 1.92 26.29 14.55
C LEU A 221 0.84 26.80 13.57
N THR A 222 0.70 26.13 12.43
CA THR A 222 -0.31 26.39 11.39
C THR A 222 -1.75 26.12 11.86
N SER A 223 -1.93 25.42 12.98
CA SER A 223 -3.25 25.20 13.59
C SER A 223 -3.64 26.31 14.58
N ASN A 224 -2.66 27.03 15.15
CA ASN A 224 -2.86 28.01 16.22
C ASN A 224 -2.76 29.48 15.78
N GLN A 225 -2.21 29.76 14.59
CA GLN A 225 -2.00 31.12 14.05
C GLN A 225 -2.63 31.29 12.65
N HIS A 226 -2.65 32.53 12.14
CA HIS A 226 -3.00 32.78 10.74
C HIS A 226 -1.98 32.10 9.81
N ARG A 227 -2.44 31.04 9.13
CA ARG A 227 -1.62 30.11 8.33
C ARG A 227 -0.68 30.76 7.33
N ILE A 228 -1.11 31.87 6.74
CA ILE A 228 -0.40 32.58 5.67
C ILE A 228 0.85 33.28 6.23
N ASP A 229 0.78 33.83 7.45
CA ASP A 229 1.90 34.54 8.07
C ASP A 229 3.00 33.55 8.49
N VAL A 230 2.64 32.44 9.12
CA VAL A 230 3.59 31.35 9.47
C VAL A 230 4.29 30.81 8.21
N LEU A 231 3.57 30.62 7.12
CA LEU A 231 4.13 30.14 5.84
C LEU A 231 4.99 31.18 5.10
N ARG A 232 4.89 32.46 5.46
CA ARG A 232 5.75 33.53 4.94
C ARG A 232 7.10 33.49 5.64
N ASP A 233 7.11 33.36 6.96
CA ASP A 233 8.36 33.23 7.74
C ASP A 233 9.05 31.87 7.49
N ALA A 234 8.26 30.82 7.28
CA ALA A 234 8.72 29.49 6.91
C ALA A 234 9.05 29.31 5.40
N GLU A 235 9.05 30.38 4.60
CA GLU A 235 9.24 30.32 3.13
C GLU A 235 10.50 29.55 2.71
N ASN A 236 11.55 29.62 3.52
CA ASN A 236 12.82 29.00 3.20
C ASN A 236 12.97 27.54 3.62
N LEU A 237 12.05 26.99 4.41
CA LEU A 237 12.15 25.62 4.93
C LEU A 237 12.09 24.58 3.80
N PRO A 238 12.96 23.54 3.81
CA PRO A 238 12.97 22.49 2.80
C PRO A 238 11.61 21.81 2.62
N ILE A 239 10.91 21.50 3.71
CA ILE A 239 9.60 20.85 3.71
C ILE A 239 8.56 21.64 2.89
N ILE A 240 8.48 22.96 3.07
CA ILE A 240 7.54 23.82 2.34
C ILE A 240 7.85 23.84 0.84
N LYS A 241 9.14 23.96 0.49
CA LYS A 241 9.62 23.91 -0.90
C LYS A 241 9.36 22.55 -1.55
N MET A 242 9.51 21.46 -0.79
CA MET A 242 9.21 20.09 -1.22
C MET A 242 7.71 19.91 -1.49
N MET A 243 6.83 20.37 -0.59
CA MET A 243 5.38 20.32 -0.81
C MET A 243 4.96 21.03 -2.10
N GLY A 244 5.47 22.24 -2.35
CA GLY A 244 5.24 22.95 -3.62
C GLY A 244 5.86 22.26 -4.83
N ALA A 245 6.97 21.54 -4.67
CA ALA A 245 7.55 20.72 -5.73
C ALA A 245 6.66 19.50 -6.07
N VAL A 246 6.10 18.81 -5.08
CA VAL A 246 5.15 17.69 -5.24
C VAL A 246 3.93 18.12 -6.07
N VAL A 247 3.31 19.26 -5.73
CA VAL A 247 2.13 19.78 -6.46
C VAL A 247 2.50 20.11 -7.91
N ARG A 248 3.61 20.83 -8.14
CA ARG A 248 4.09 21.16 -9.49
C ARG A 248 4.37 19.94 -10.35
N PHE A 249 4.94 18.89 -9.75
CA PHE A 249 5.30 17.63 -10.42
C PHE A 249 4.06 16.89 -10.92
N LEU A 250 3.03 16.76 -10.08
CA LEU A 250 1.79 16.10 -10.45
C LEU A 250 0.98 16.93 -11.44
N HIS A 251 1.00 18.27 -11.33
CA HIS A 251 0.30 19.14 -12.26
C HIS A 251 0.93 19.14 -13.67
N HIS A 252 2.23 18.88 -13.79
CA HIS A 252 2.97 18.86 -15.05
C HIS A 252 3.59 17.47 -15.33
N PRO A 253 2.77 16.46 -15.67
CA PRO A 253 3.23 15.11 -15.98
C PRO A 253 4.27 15.08 -17.11
N ALA A 254 5.11 14.06 -17.10
CA ALA A 254 6.13 13.89 -18.13
C ALA A 254 5.49 13.67 -19.51
N LYS A 255 5.94 14.46 -20.51
CA LYS A 255 5.46 14.37 -21.90
C LYS A 255 5.95 13.14 -22.68
N ARG A 256 6.72 12.26 -22.04
CA ARG A 256 7.24 11.03 -22.64
C ARG A 256 7.29 9.93 -21.58
N CYS A 257 6.65 8.81 -21.89
CA CYS A 257 6.66 7.65 -21.03
C CYS A 257 8.03 6.97 -21.09
N THR A 258 8.58 6.68 -19.92
CA THR A 258 9.73 5.81 -19.70
C THR A 258 9.48 5.06 -18.39
N ASN A 259 10.11 3.91 -18.17
CA ASN A 259 10.00 3.21 -16.88
C ASN A 259 10.39 4.13 -15.70
N LYS A 260 11.36 5.02 -15.89
CA LYS A 260 11.80 5.99 -14.87
C LYS A 260 10.72 7.04 -14.60
N THR A 261 10.28 7.80 -15.61
CA THR A 261 9.25 8.85 -15.43
C THR A 261 7.92 8.30 -14.90
N ARG A 262 7.53 7.10 -15.30
CA ARG A 262 6.34 6.38 -14.79
C ARG A 262 6.44 6.08 -13.28
N VAL A 263 7.61 5.66 -12.81
CA VAL A 263 7.82 5.32 -11.39
C VAL A 263 8.03 6.58 -10.56
N GLU A 264 8.82 7.56 -11.03
CA GLU A 264 8.97 8.87 -10.36
C GLU A 264 7.60 9.51 -10.10
N PHE A 265 6.71 9.55 -11.11
CA PHE A 265 5.37 10.10 -10.99
C PHE A 265 4.47 9.36 -9.99
N GLN A 266 4.50 8.02 -9.97
CA GLN A 266 3.75 7.23 -8.99
C GLN A 266 4.27 7.43 -7.56
N VAL A 267 5.58 7.48 -7.37
CA VAL A 267 6.18 7.77 -6.06
C VAL A 267 5.73 9.15 -5.57
N VAL A 268 5.81 10.19 -6.41
CA VAL A 268 5.35 11.54 -6.04
C VAL A 268 3.83 11.58 -5.77
N TYR A 269 3.03 10.79 -6.48
CA TYR A 269 1.61 10.62 -6.15
C TYR A 269 1.43 10.05 -4.73
N TYR A 270 2.21 9.04 -4.32
CA TYR A 270 2.15 8.51 -2.95
C TYR A 270 2.63 9.53 -1.89
N VAL A 271 3.60 10.39 -2.23
CA VAL A 271 3.95 11.54 -1.36
C VAL A 271 2.76 12.48 -1.19
N ALA A 272 2.11 12.87 -2.30
CA ALA A 272 0.95 13.75 -2.25
C ALA A 272 -0.24 13.13 -1.49
N ASP A 273 -0.46 11.83 -1.65
CA ASP A 273 -1.50 11.08 -0.91
C ASP A 273 -1.21 11.04 0.59
N PHE A 274 0.05 10.72 0.97
CA PHE A 274 0.51 10.78 2.36
C PHE A 274 0.33 12.18 2.97
N LEU A 275 0.77 13.23 2.28
CA LEU A 275 0.62 14.62 2.72
C LEU A 275 -0.86 15.02 2.84
N ASN A 276 -1.71 14.64 1.88
CA ASN A 276 -3.14 14.93 1.88
C ASN A 276 -3.96 14.11 2.90
N LYS A 277 -3.41 12.99 3.39
CA LYS A 277 -4.02 12.13 4.42
C LYS A 277 -3.60 12.56 5.84
N TYR A 278 -2.32 12.85 6.07
CA TYR A 278 -1.77 13.10 7.41
C TYR A 278 -1.37 14.55 7.70
N TYR A 279 -1.12 15.37 6.66
CA TYR A 279 -0.66 16.76 6.78
C TYR A 279 -1.54 17.77 6.02
N ARG A 280 -2.81 17.42 5.75
CA ARG A 280 -3.72 18.20 4.90
C ARG A 280 -3.76 19.71 5.22
N PRO A 281 -3.90 20.15 6.49
CA PRO A 281 -4.00 21.59 6.78
C PRO A 281 -2.77 22.39 6.36
N LEU A 282 -1.59 21.78 6.46
CA LEU A 282 -0.31 22.34 6.03
C LEU A 282 -0.19 22.28 4.50
N PHE A 283 -0.49 21.13 3.89
CA PHE A 283 -0.38 20.94 2.45
C PHE A 283 -1.34 21.83 1.65
N GLU A 284 -2.60 21.97 2.09
CA GLU A 284 -3.55 22.92 1.51
C GLU A 284 -3.11 24.38 1.70
N ALA A 285 -2.46 24.73 2.82
CA ALA A 285 -1.97 26.09 3.04
C ALA A 285 -0.78 26.45 2.12
N VAL A 286 0.12 25.50 1.84
CA VAL A 286 1.17 25.67 0.81
C VAL A 286 0.54 25.86 -0.58
N MET A 287 -0.47 25.07 -0.92
CA MET A 287 -1.18 25.20 -2.19
C MET A 287 -1.88 26.56 -2.36
N ILE A 288 -2.54 27.06 -1.32
CA ILE A 288 -3.16 28.40 -1.32
C ILE A 288 -2.09 29.48 -1.56
N ARG A 289 -0.95 29.41 -0.85
CA ARG A 289 0.13 30.38 -0.96
C ARG A 289 0.75 30.44 -2.36
N GLU A 290 0.90 29.30 -3.03
CA GLU A 290 1.39 29.22 -4.41
C GLU A 290 0.29 29.50 -5.48
N ASN A 291 -0.92 29.92 -5.06
CA ASN A 291 -2.10 30.15 -5.92
C ASN A 291 -2.56 28.93 -6.73
N TRP A 292 -2.36 27.70 -6.22
CA TRP A 292 -2.90 26.50 -6.82
C TRP A 292 -4.42 26.40 -6.65
N ASN A 293 -5.10 25.95 -7.69
CA ASN A 293 -6.52 25.64 -7.62
C ASN A 293 -6.73 24.32 -6.84
N LEU A 294 -7.08 24.44 -5.55
CA LEU A 294 -7.34 23.32 -4.65
C LEU A 294 -8.40 22.35 -5.18
N THR A 295 -9.45 22.84 -5.83
CA THR A 295 -10.52 22.01 -6.41
C THR A 295 -9.96 21.16 -7.54
N LEU A 296 -9.22 21.77 -8.46
CA LEU A 296 -8.57 21.07 -9.56
C LEU A 296 -7.56 20.03 -9.05
N PHE A 297 -6.73 20.37 -8.06
CA PHE A 297 -5.78 19.42 -7.47
C PHE A 297 -6.49 18.25 -6.78
N ARG A 298 -7.59 18.51 -6.07
CA ARG A 298 -8.42 17.47 -5.45
C ARG A 298 -9.01 16.53 -6.49
N ASP A 299 -9.52 17.05 -7.60
CA ASP A 299 -10.03 16.24 -8.71
C ASP A 299 -8.91 15.42 -9.40
N GLN A 300 -7.72 16.01 -9.56
CA GLN A 300 -6.51 15.33 -10.06
C GLN A 300 -6.12 14.15 -9.16
N MET A 301 -6.10 14.34 -7.83
CA MET A 301 -5.78 13.29 -6.86
C MET A 301 -6.85 12.20 -6.79
N ASN A 302 -8.13 12.57 -6.82
CA ASN A 302 -9.25 11.62 -6.83
C ASN A 302 -9.21 10.75 -8.10
N TYR A 303 -8.96 11.35 -9.26
CA TYR A 303 -8.78 10.62 -10.52
C TYR A 303 -7.59 9.65 -10.43
N LEU A 304 -6.42 10.09 -9.95
CA LEU A 304 -5.24 9.22 -9.82
C LEU A 304 -5.46 8.05 -8.86
N GLY A 305 -6.16 8.29 -7.75
CA GLY A 305 -6.54 7.23 -6.81
C GLY A 305 -7.39 6.15 -7.47
N ALA A 306 -8.52 6.53 -8.05
CA ALA A 306 -9.43 5.60 -8.74
C ALA A 306 -8.74 4.91 -9.94
N TYR A 307 -7.98 5.67 -10.73
CA TYR A 307 -7.21 5.16 -11.87
C TYR A 307 -6.23 4.07 -11.41
N LEU A 308 -5.32 4.37 -10.49
CA LEU A 308 -4.29 3.41 -10.08
C LEU A 308 -4.88 2.21 -9.32
N GLN A 309 -5.91 2.42 -8.48
CA GLN A 309 -6.59 1.34 -7.75
C GLN A 309 -7.22 0.31 -8.72
N LEU A 310 -7.79 0.76 -9.84
CA LEU A 310 -8.38 -0.12 -10.85
C LEU A 310 -7.39 -1.14 -11.43
N PHE A 311 -6.10 -0.78 -11.57
CA PHE A 311 -5.09 -1.68 -12.15
C PHE A 311 -4.40 -2.57 -11.11
N ARG A 312 -4.28 -2.12 -9.86
CA ARG A 312 -3.60 -2.88 -8.80
C ARG A 312 -4.34 -4.17 -8.41
N ASN A 313 -5.64 -4.08 -8.14
CA ASN A 313 -6.42 -5.19 -7.55
C ASN A 313 -7.24 -5.97 -8.60
N ARG A 314 -6.72 -6.16 -9.82
CA ARG A 314 -7.45 -6.81 -10.94
C ARG A 314 -7.75 -8.30 -10.78
N SER A 315 -7.25 -8.95 -9.73
CA SER A 315 -7.60 -10.33 -9.39
C SER A 315 -8.87 -10.43 -8.53
N ASP A 316 -9.31 -9.32 -7.94
CA ASP A 316 -10.40 -9.31 -6.98
C ASP A 316 -11.63 -8.64 -7.62
N ASP A 317 -12.77 -9.34 -7.64
CA ASP A 317 -14.04 -8.82 -8.18
C ASP A 317 -14.56 -7.58 -7.42
N THR A 318 -13.99 -7.25 -6.26
CA THR A 318 -14.39 -6.13 -5.39
C THR A 318 -14.05 -4.74 -5.94
N ASN A 319 -13.32 -4.63 -7.06
CA ASN A 319 -12.84 -3.35 -7.60
C ASN A 319 -13.92 -2.49 -8.29
N HIS A 320 -15.21 -2.85 -8.18
CA HIS A 320 -16.36 -2.12 -8.70
C HIS A 320 -16.41 -0.64 -8.28
N LEU A 321 -15.98 -0.30 -7.05
CA LEU A 321 -15.99 1.08 -6.58
C LEU A 321 -15.00 1.97 -7.35
N ALA A 322 -13.76 1.50 -7.54
CA ALA A 322 -12.75 2.23 -8.31
C ALA A 322 -13.15 2.36 -9.79
N GLN A 323 -13.76 1.31 -10.35
CA GLN A 323 -14.33 1.37 -11.70
C GLN A 323 -15.48 2.38 -11.78
N SER A 324 -16.45 2.35 -10.87
CA SER A 324 -17.59 3.30 -10.84
C SER A 324 -17.14 4.74 -10.64
N GLN A 325 -16.15 4.98 -9.77
CA GLN A 325 -15.54 6.30 -9.62
C GLN A 325 -14.90 6.74 -10.92
N LEU A 326 -14.06 5.91 -11.55
CA LEU A 326 -13.40 6.28 -12.80
C LEU A 326 -14.38 6.47 -13.95
N GLU A 327 -15.43 5.66 -14.04
CA GLU A 327 -16.57 5.87 -14.96
C GLU A 327 -17.28 7.20 -14.67
N SER A 328 -17.46 7.61 -13.42
CA SER A 328 -17.97 8.96 -13.10
C SER A 328 -17.02 10.08 -13.54
N PHE A 329 -15.71 9.79 -13.68
CA PHE A 329 -14.77 10.72 -14.29
C PHE A 329 -14.84 10.76 -15.83
N LEU A 330 -15.36 9.72 -16.48
CA LEU A 330 -15.36 9.52 -17.94
C LEU A 330 -16.75 9.72 -18.59
N ASN A 331 -17.85 9.53 -17.86
CA ASN A 331 -19.20 9.37 -18.40
C ASN A 331 -20.10 10.59 -18.15
N LEU A 332 -19.52 11.78 -17.97
CA LEU A 332 -20.29 13.01 -17.79
C LEU A 332 -20.75 13.53 -19.17
N PRO A 333 -22.07 13.60 -19.44
CA PRO A 333 -22.58 14.01 -20.75
C PRO A 333 -22.31 15.49 -21.02
N GLU A 334 -21.90 15.80 -22.25
CA GLU A 334 -21.39 17.12 -22.64
C GLU A 334 -22.30 18.35 -22.38
N PRO A 335 -23.66 18.27 -22.33
CA PRO A 335 -24.49 19.46 -22.09
C PRO A 335 -24.32 20.11 -20.71
N ASN A 336 -23.95 19.33 -19.68
CA ASN A 336 -23.82 19.84 -18.30
C ASN A 336 -22.37 20.20 -17.92
N ASN A 337 -21.46 20.25 -18.88
CA ASN A 337 -20.01 20.26 -18.67
C ASN A 337 -19.44 21.66 -18.32
N ILE A 338 -20.17 22.45 -17.52
CA ILE A 338 -19.74 23.77 -17.02
C ILE A 338 -18.80 23.61 -15.80
N PHE A 339 -18.89 22.48 -15.08
CA PHE A 339 -18.20 22.27 -13.80
C PHE A 339 -16.90 21.47 -13.86
N ARG A 340 -16.51 20.92 -15.02
CA ARG A 340 -15.16 20.36 -15.21
C ARG A 340 -14.40 21.13 -16.26
N SER A 341 -13.35 21.82 -15.83
CA SER A 341 -12.57 22.67 -16.71
C SER A 341 -11.80 21.84 -17.74
N THR A 342 -11.72 22.33 -18.97
CA THR A 342 -10.91 21.74 -20.06
C THR A 342 -9.47 21.33 -19.64
N PRO A 343 -8.78 22.09 -18.76
CA PRO A 343 -7.53 21.65 -18.12
C PRO A 343 -7.55 20.25 -17.48
N LEU A 344 -8.60 19.88 -16.73
CA LEU A 344 -8.64 18.58 -16.03
C LEU A 344 -8.70 17.42 -17.03
N ILE A 345 -9.58 17.50 -18.02
CA ILE A 345 -9.74 16.45 -19.05
C ILE A 345 -8.46 16.31 -19.89
N LYS A 346 -7.82 17.44 -20.23
CA LYS A 346 -6.52 17.42 -20.91
C LYS A 346 -5.44 16.77 -20.05
N TRP A 347 -5.36 17.13 -18.78
CA TRP A 347 -4.38 16.56 -17.86
C TRP A 347 -4.61 15.04 -17.64
N MET A 348 -5.86 14.58 -17.53
CA MET A 348 -6.20 13.15 -17.45
C MET A 348 -5.70 12.40 -18.70
N LYS A 349 -5.90 12.97 -19.90
CA LYS A 349 -5.35 12.45 -21.16
C LYS A 349 -3.82 12.38 -21.11
N ASP A 350 -3.16 13.48 -20.77
CA ASP A 350 -1.70 13.59 -20.72
C ASP A 350 -1.08 12.60 -19.71
N VAL A 351 -1.69 12.41 -18.54
CA VAL A 351 -1.27 11.38 -17.56
C VAL A 351 -1.38 9.98 -18.16
N ALA A 352 -2.56 9.59 -18.65
CA ALA A 352 -2.79 8.23 -19.14
C ALA A 352 -1.90 7.88 -20.34
N THR A 353 -1.84 8.74 -21.35
CA THR A 353 -1.10 8.47 -22.59
C THR A 353 0.39 8.78 -22.45
N SER A 354 0.76 9.91 -21.85
CA SER A 354 2.16 10.38 -21.88
C SER A 354 2.99 9.93 -20.67
N THR A 355 2.36 9.64 -19.53
CA THR A 355 3.07 9.14 -18.33
C THR A 355 2.99 7.62 -18.15
N PHE A 356 1.87 7.00 -18.54
CA PHE A 356 1.66 5.55 -18.40
C PHE A 356 1.72 4.74 -19.70
N ASP A 357 1.82 5.41 -20.86
CA ASP A 357 1.70 4.79 -22.21
C ASP A 357 0.47 3.89 -22.35
N HIS A 358 -0.64 4.35 -21.75
CA HIS A 358 -1.91 3.63 -21.75
C HIS A 358 -2.85 4.24 -22.79
N LYS A 359 -3.37 3.39 -23.69
CA LYS A 359 -4.30 3.79 -24.76
C LYS A 359 -5.70 4.02 -24.20
N LEU A 360 -5.96 5.20 -23.65
CA LEU A 360 -7.32 5.59 -23.28
C LEU A 360 -8.15 5.90 -24.54
N THR A 361 -8.98 4.95 -24.97
CA THR A 361 -10.04 5.15 -25.97
C THR A 361 -11.22 5.91 -25.35
N LEU A 362 -11.04 7.22 -25.18
CA LEU A 362 -12.06 8.11 -24.60
C LEU A 362 -13.34 8.20 -25.44
N ASP A 363 -13.25 7.97 -26.75
CA ASP A 363 -14.36 8.11 -27.70
C ASP A 363 -15.52 7.13 -27.48
N TYR A 364 -15.33 6.10 -26.64
CA TYR A 364 -16.33 5.05 -26.40
C TYR A 364 -16.70 4.85 -24.92
N HIS A 365 -16.23 5.71 -24.00
CA HIS A 365 -16.43 5.56 -22.55
C HIS A 365 -15.95 4.22 -21.96
N LEU A 366 -15.19 3.44 -22.73
CA LEU A 366 -14.66 2.14 -22.37
C LEU A 366 -13.16 2.25 -22.16
N LEU A 367 -12.73 2.00 -20.93
CA LEU A 367 -11.33 1.77 -20.60
C LEU A 367 -10.91 0.46 -21.24
N ASP A 368 -10.05 0.50 -22.26
CA ASP A 368 -9.33 -0.71 -22.67
C ASP A 368 -8.58 -1.23 -21.43
N LYS A 369 -8.91 -2.45 -21.02
CA LYS A 369 -8.24 -3.09 -19.89
C LYS A 369 -6.94 -3.77 -20.33
N SER A 370 -6.50 -3.58 -21.57
CA SER A 370 -5.27 -4.14 -22.16
C SER A 370 -4.14 -3.10 -22.27
N PRO A 371 -2.88 -3.48 -22.05
CA PRO A 371 -2.40 -4.76 -21.54
C PRO A 371 -2.67 -4.93 -20.02
N PRO A 372 -2.42 -6.13 -19.45
CA PRO A 372 -2.28 -6.29 -18.01
C PRO A 372 -1.10 -5.44 -17.52
N PHE A 373 -1.26 -4.76 -16.39
CA PHE A 373 -0.24 -3.92 -15.76
C PHE A 373 0.26 -4.53 -14.44
N THR A 374 1.52 -4.31 -14.08
CA THR A 374 2.03 -4.57 -12.71
C THR A 374 1.46 -3.56 -11.71
N LEU A 375 1.69 -3.78 -10.41
CA LEU A 375 1.28 -2.84 -9.35
C LEU A 375 1.80 -1.40 -9.55
N TRP A 376 2.93 -1.24 -10.23
CA TRP A 376 3.54 0.05 -10.59
C TRP A 376 3.38 0.39 -12.08
N MET A 377 2.30 -0.08 -12.70
CA MET A 377 1.94 0.19 -14.09
C MET A 377 2.99 -0.24 -15.13
N GLY A 378 3.79 -1.26 -14.82
CA GLY A 378 4.70 -1.90 -15.77
C GLY A 378 3.94 -2.74 -16.80
N GLN A 379 4.29 -2.62 -18.08
CA GLN A 379 3.67 -3.36 -19.18
C GLN A 379 4.37 -4.69 -19.52
N SER A 380 5.61 -4.87 -19.06
CA SER A 380 6.46 -6.03 -19.37
C SER A 380 6.76 -6.87 -18.13
N CYS A 381 6.90 -8.17 -18.32
CA CYS A 381 7.38 -9.09 -17.31
C CYS A 381 8.86 -8.84 -16.99
N CYS A 382 9.18 -8.61 -15.72
CA CYS A 382 10.55 -8.42 -15.26
C CYS A 382 11.51 -9.60 -15.50
N TYR A 383 11.02 -10.80 -15.83
CA TYR A 383 11.85 -11.99 -16.09
C TYR A 383 12.17 -12.24 -17.56
N CYS A 384 11.27 -11.90 -18.49
CA CYS A 384 11.41 -12.22 -19.92
C CYS A 384 11.09 -11.07 -20.88
N SER A 385 10.75 -9.88 -20.38
CA SER A 385 10.36 -8.68 -21.13
C SER A 385 9.11 -8.78 -22.03
N PHE A 386 8.52 -9.98 -22.19
CA PHE A 386 7.19 -10.14 -22.81
C PHE A 386 6.12 -9.32 -22.09
N PRO A 387 5.00 -8.98 -22.75
CA PRO A 387 3.89 -8.28 -22.11
C PRO A 387 3.43 -9.01 -20.84
N TYR A 388 3.16 -8.25 -19.77
CA TYR A 388 2.83 -8.80 -18.46
C TYR A 388 1.60 -9.72 -18.52
N ARG A 389 1.64 -10.82 -17.78
CA ARG A 389 0.72 -11.98 -17.85
C ARG A 389 0.58 -12.66 -19.23
N LYS A 390 1.36 -12.29 -20.25
CA LYS A 390 1.48 -12.99 -21.55
C LYS A 390 2.86 -13.65 -21.72
N CYS A 391 3.43 -14.11 -20.62
CA CYS A 391 4.73 -14.76 -20.59
C CYS A 391 4.66 -16.17 -21.21
N PRO A 392 5.71 -16.64 -21.92
CA PRO A 392 5.78 -18.04 -22.31
C PRO A 392 5.89 -18.97 -21.08
N PRO A 393 5.45 -20.24 -21.15
CA PRO A 393 5.50 -21.19 -20.01
C PRO A 393 6.91 -21.43 -19.43
N SER A 394 7.95 -21.16 -20.21
CA SER A 394 9.35 -21.21 -19.76
C SER A 394 9.72 -20.09 -18.77
N CYS A 395 8.96 -18.99 -18.73
CA CYS A 395 9.22 -17.84 -17.88
C CYS A 395 9.00 -18.15 -16.40
N GLN A 396 9.90 -17.67 -15.53
CA GLN A 396 9.77 -17.81 -14.08
C GLN A 396 8.46 -17.20 -13.51
N ALA A 397 7.97 -16.11 -14.09
CA ALA A 397 6.68 -15.53 -13.68
C ALA A 397 5.48 -16.45 -13.96
N ALA A 398 5.54 -17.30 -15.00
CA ALA A 398 4.50 -18.29 -15.28
C ALA A 398 4.56 -19.51 -14.33
N LYS A 399 5.64 -19.65 -13.55
CA LYS A 399 5.82 -20.70 -12.54
C LYS A 399 5.46 -20.25 -11.11
N GLN A 400 5.23 -18.95 -10.91
CA GLN A 400 4.94 -18.33 -9.60
C GLN A 400 3.43 -18.09 -9.37
N SER A 401 2.55 -18.72 -10.14
CA SER A 401 1.09 -18.54 -10.04
C SER A 401 0.44 -19.22 -8.82
N TRP A 402 1.23 -19.65 -7.84
CA TRP A 402 0.81 -20.45 -6.69
C TRP A 402 1.62 -20.06 -5.44
N LEU A 403 1.27 -18.93 -4.83
CA LEU A 403 1.62 -18.50 -3.45
C LEU A 403 0.51 -17.57 -2.94
#